data_AF-A0A1G6GPI1-F1
#
_entry.id   AF-A0A1G6GPI1-F1
#
_cell.length_a   1.000
_cell.length_b   1.000
_cell.length_c   1.000
_cell.angle_alpha   90.00
_cell.angle_beta   90.00
_cell.angle_gamma   90.00
#
_symmetry.space_group_name_H-M   'P 1'
#
loop_
_entity.id
_entity.type
_entity.pdbx_description
1 polymer ?
#
loop_
_entity_poly.entity_id
_entity_poly.type
_entity_poly.pdbx_seq_one_letter_code
_entity_poly.pdbx_strand_id
1 'polypeptide(L)'
;MDSTIKQSAQAASREAQPAADAPELPVAQYGPDGGAALYRARRERVLAALRAQGGGVALVPTAPEALRNRDADYPYRHDSYFYYLTGFTEPEALLVLDANAGENQPAAVLFCRAKNVERETWEGFRFGPDAAREAFGFDAAFPVDELDTRVPQIIANRPALHYALAGSGRFDAQVKRWIDAVRAQARSGVTAPAAAYDLLPLLDDMRIVKDAHELDTMRRAAKISALAHVRAMQTCRPGMREYEIEAELLYTFRKHGAQAPAYGSIVAAGANACVLHYPAGNAVAREGDLILIDAACELNGYASDITRTFPASGRFTSAQRELYDIVLAAQQAAIDATRAGVNFEAPHEAAVRVLAQGLLDTGVIDRQRFARVDDVIAERAYARFYMHRTGHWLGMDVHDAGDYRERGGEKSAGKADAAPPWRTLRPGMTLTVEPGLYIRAAADVPERYWDIGIRIEDDAIVTETGCELITRDVPVAADEIEALMQDAQRRA
;
A
#
# COMPACT_ATOMS: atom_id res chain seq x y z
N MET A 1 -43.94 25.50 66.93
CA MET A 1 -43.03 24.35 66.77
C MET A 1 -43.31 23.78 65.40
N ASP A 2 -42.54 24.24 64.43
CA ASP A 2 -42.76 23.99 63.00
C ASP A 2 -41.85 22.86 62.50
N SER A 3 -42.47 21.93 61.74
CA SER A 3 -42.07 21.48 60.40
C SER A 3 -40.65 20.85 60.24
N THR A 4 -40.35 19.75 59.54
CA THR A 4 -41.02 18.99 58.47
C THR A 4 -40.19 17.70 58.21
N ILE A 5 -40.79 16.73 57.48
CA ILE A 5 -40.17 15.67 56.64
C ILE A 5 -39.75 14.36 57.34
N LYS A 6 -40.64 13.35 57.27
CA LYS A 6 -40.32 11.98 56.85
C LYS A 6 -41.55 11.37 56.16
N GLN A 7 -41.49 11.24 54.83
CA GLN A 7 -42.51 10.54 54.03
C GLN A 7 -42.10 9.07 53.82
N SER A 8 -42.96 8.23 54.36
CA SER A 8 -43.39 6.88 53.98
C SER A 8 -42.82 6.23 52.71
N ALA A 9 -42.28 5.02 52.91
CA ALA A 9 -42.09 3.99 51.92
C ALA A 9 -43.37 3.15 51.72
N GLN A 10 -43.81 2.94 50.47
CA GLN A 10 -44.30 1.65 49.93
C GLN A 10 -44.78 1.78 48.47
N ALA A 11 -44.59 0.67 47.73
CA ALA A 11 -45.16 0.28 46.42
C ALA A 11 -44.45 0.77 45.14
N ALA A 12 -43.73 -0.13 44.46
CA ALA A 12 -44.24 -0.82 43.27
C ALA A 12 -43.14 -1.69 42.63
N SER A 13 -43.37 -3.00 42.59
CA SER A 13 -42.71 -3.95 41.69
C SER A 13 -43.03 -3.58 40.24
N ARG A 14 -42.01 -3.26 39.45
CA ARG A 14 -42.07 -3.25 37.98
C ARG A 14 -41.09 -4.29 37.45
N GLU A 15 -41.65 -5.28 36.78
CA GLU A 15 -40.92 -6.19 35.90
C GLU A 15 -40.13 -5.36 34.88
N ALA A 16 -38.84 -5.67 34.74
CA ALA A 16 -38.01 -5.08 33.71
C ALA A 16 -38.51 -5.58 32.34
N GLN A 17 -39.04 -4.67 31.52
CA GLN A 17 -39.26 -4.94 30.10
C GLN A 17 -37.92 -5.25 29.43
N PRO A 18 -37.87 -6.20 28.47
CA PRO A 18 -36.69 -6.41 27.67
C PRO A 18 -36.34 -5.10 26.95
N ALA A 19 -35.06 -4.75 26.95
CA ALA A 19 -34.56 -3.60 26.23
C ALA A 19 -35.03 -3.68 24.77
N ALA A 20 -35.69 -2.61 24.31
CA ALA A 20 -36.09 -2.48 22.91
C ALA A 20 -34.84 -2.60 22.02
N ASP A 21 -34.98 -3.34 20.93
CA ASP A 21 -33.93 -3.57 19.94
C ASP A 21 -33.22 -2.26 19.61
N ALA A 22 -31.91 -2.22 19.89
CA ALA A 22 -31.05 -1.17 19.36
C ALA A 22 -31.21 -1.18 17.83
N PRO A 23 -31.33 -0.02 17.17
CA PRO A 23 -31.47 0.00 15.72
C PRO A 23 -30.30 -0.75 15.10
N GLU A 24 -30.58 -1.85 14.39
CA GLU A 24 -29.61 -2.52 13.54
C GLU A 24 -29.10 -1.49 12.53
N LEU A 25 -27.88 -1.00 12.78
CA LEU A 25 -27.18 -0.19 11.80
C LEU A 25 -26.99 -1.07 10.56
N PRO A 26 -27.39 -0.61 9.37
CA PRO A 26 -27.41 -1.47 8.20
C PRO A 26 -25.99 -1.97 7.93
N VAL A 27 -25.82 -3.29 7.97
CA VAL A 27 -24.58 -4.01 7.60
C VAL A 27 -24.01 -3.52 6.26
N ALA A 28 -24.86 -3.00 5.38
CA ALA A 28 -24.49 -2.38 4.11
C ALA A 28 -23.55 -1.16 4.21
N GLN A 29 -23.48 -0.46 5.35
CA GLN A 29 -22.60 0.72 5.52
C GLN A 29 -21.18 0.37 6.00
N TYR A 30 -20.98 -0.81 6.59
CA TYR A 30 -19.72 -1.20 7.24
C TYR A 30 -19.16 -2.56 6.77
N GLY A 31 -19.88 -3.28 5.90
CA GLY A 31 -19.46 -4.58 5.38
C GLY A 31 -18.26 -4.50 4.42
N PRO A 32 -17.74 -5.67 3.99
CA PRO A 32 -16.59 -5.73 3.09
C PRO A 32 -16.89 -5.04 1.75
N ASP A 33 -15.96 -4.20 1.29
CA ASP A 33 -16.10 -3.30 0.14
C ASP A 33 -16.27 -3.98 -1.23
N GLY A 34 -15.95 -5.27 -1.32
CA GLY A 34 -16.22 -6.16 -2.47
C GLY A 34 -17.26 -7.25 -2.22
N GLY A 35 -17.91 -7.23 -1.05
CA GLY A 35 -18.82 -8.28 -0.59
C GLY A 35 -18.11 -9.51 -0.02
N ALA A 36 -18.78 -10.21 0.90
CA ALA A 36 -18.18 -11.33 1.65
C ALA A 36 -17.71 -12.50 0.75
N ALA A 37 -18.36 -12.71 -0.40
CA ALA A 37 -18.03 -13.80 -1.32
C ALA A 37 -16.62 -13.67 -1.91
N LEU A 38 -16.17 -12.45 -2.22
CA LEU A 38 -14.83 -12.17 -2.73
C LEU A 38 -13.75 -12.63 -1.74
N TYR A 39 -13.86 -12.15 -0.49
CA TYR A 39 -12.92 -12.47 0.58
C TYR A 39 -12.98 -13.95 0.97
N ARG A 40 -14.17 -14.58 0.95
CA ARG A 40 -14.32 -16.03 1.12
C ARG A 40 -13.55 -16.80 0.05
N ALA A 41 -13.64 -16.41 -1.23
CA ALA A 41 -12.90 -17.07 -2.30
C ALA A 41 -11.38 -16.99 -2.12
N ARG A 42 -10.85 -15.86 -1.60
CA ARG A 42 -9.43 -15.73 -1.25
C ARG A 42 -9.04 -16.67 -0.11
N ARG A 43 -9.85 -16.77 0.96
CA ARG A 43 -9.63 -17.73 2.06
C ARG A 43 -9.65 -19.18 1.55
N GLU A 44 -10.56 -19.53 0.65
CA GLU A 44 -10.61 -20.87 0.05
C GLU A 44 -9.37 -21.20 -0.79
N ARG A 45 -8.80 -20.23 -1.52
CA ARG A 45 -7.52 -20.41 -2.22
C ARG A 45 -6.39 -20.73 -1.25
N VAL A 46 -6.33 -20.06 -0.09
CA VAL A 46 -5.35 -20.37 0.97
C VAL A 46 -5.59 -21.78 1.51
N LEU A 47 -6.82 -22.11 1.92
CA LEU A 47 -7.17 -23.44 2.43
C LEU A 47 -6.81 -24.56 1.42
N ALA A 48 -7.11 -24.37 0.14
CA ALA A 48 -6.75 -25.31 -0.92
C ALA A 48 -5.23 -25.48 -1.07
N ALA A 49 -4.46 -24.38 -1.04
CA ALA A 49 -3.01 -24.43 -1.10
C ALA A 49 -2.40 -25.14 0.12
N LEU A 50 -2.92 -24.88 1.33
CA LEU A 50 -2.49 -25.58 2.54
C LEU A 50 -2.79 -27.08 2.47
N ARG A 51 -4.01 -27.46 2.03
CA ARG A 51 -4.37 -28.89 1.83
C ARG A 51 -3.41 -29.59 0.88
N ALA A 52 -3.03 -28.94 -0.23
CA ALA A 52 -2.06 -29.48 -1.18
C ALA A 52 -0.65 -29.68 -0.58
N GLN A 53 -0.31 -28.95 0.48
CA GLN A 53 0.96 -29.07 1.22
C GLN A 53 0.87 -29.96 2.48
N GLY A 54 -0.22 -30.71 2.65
CA GLY A 54 -0.41 -31.61 3.80
C GLY A 54 -1.28 -31.05 4.93
N GLY A 55 -1.90 -29.89 4.72
CA GLY A 55 -2.83 -29.24 5.65
C GLY A 55 -2.13 -28.33 6.66
N GLY A 56 -2.80 -28.11 7.80
CA GLY A 56 -2.37 -27.24 8.88
C GLY A 56 -3.35 -26.09 9.11
N VAL A 57 -2.95 -25.20 10.02
CA VAL A 57 -3.73 -24.02 10.40
C VAL A 57 -2.97 -22.76 10.04
N ALA A 58 -3.60 -21.89 9.25
CA ALA A 58 -3.09 -20.55 8.99
C ALA A 58 -3.53 -19.57 10.08
N LEU A 59 -2.60 -18.75 10.58
CA LEU A 59 -2.86 -17.72 11.59
C LEU A 59 -2.43 -16.36 11.01
N VAL A 60 -3.39 -15.46 10.81
CA VAL A 60 -3.15 -14.15 10.18
C VAL A 60 -3.65 -13.05 11.10
N PRO A 61 -2.77 -12.40 11.89
CA PRO A 61 -3.18 -11.31 12.78
C PRO A 61 -3.36 -10.00 11.99
N THR A 62 -4.22 -9.10 12.48
CA THR A 62 -4.23 -7.71 11.99
C THR A 62 -3.18 -6.84 12.71
N ALA A 63 -2.95 -5.64 12.20
CA ALA A 63 -2.04 -4.66 12.80
C ALA A 63 -2.55 -4.15 14.17
N PRO A 64 -1.66 -3.86 15.14
CA PRO A 64 -2.05 -3.19 16.37
C PRO A 64 -2.34 -1.70 16.14
N GLU A 65 -3.10 -1.09 17.04
CA GLU A 65 -3.18 0.38 17.13
C GLU A 65 -1.80 0.96 17.50
N ALA A 66 -1.52 2.17 17.01
CA ALA A 66 -0.24 2.85 17.20
C ALA A 66 -0.44 4.23 17.81
N LEU A 67 0.25 4.48 18.94
CA LEU A 67 0.19 5.76 19.64
C LEU A 67 0.93 6.85 18.86
N ARG A 68 0.29 8.01 18.69
CA ARG A 68 0.91 9.23 18.17
C ARG A 68 1.56 10.05 19.27
N ASN A 69 0.82 10.31 20.33
CA ASN A 69 1.34 10.94 21.53
C ASN A 69 0.47 10.54 22.73
N ARG A 70 1.09 10.19 23.86
CA ARG A 70 0.43 9.78 25.11
C ARG A 70 -0.80 8.87 24.88
N ASP A 71 -2.00 9.43 24.89
CA ASP A 71 -3.31 8.78 24.80
C ASP A 71 -4.03 8.99 23.46
N ALA A 72 -3.39 9.64 22.48
CA ALA A 72 -3.91 9.85 21.14
C ALA A 72 -3.25 8.90 20.13
N ASP A 73 -4.07 8.16 19.39
CA ASP A 73 -3.64 7.24 18.34
C ASP A 73 -3.38 7.93 16.99
N TYR A 74 -2.56 7.30 16.17
CA TYR A 74 -2.63 7.50 14.73
C TYR A 74 -3.93 6.89 14.19
N PRO A 75 -4.46 7.38 13.05
CA PRO A 75 -5.55 6.70 12.36
C PRO A 75 -5.21 5.22 12.13
N TYR A 76 -6.12 4.33 12.51
CA TYR A 76 -5.89 2.89 12.41
C TYR A 76 -5.78 2.45 10.95
N ARG A 77 -4.77 1.64 10.64
CA ARG A 77 -4.59 0.94 9.37
C ARG A 77 -4.38 -0.54 9.66
N HIS A 78 -5.30 -1.36 9.18
CA HIS A 78 -5.23 -2.81 9.28
C HIS A 78 -3.99 -3.38 8.58
N ASP A 79 -3.63 -4.63 8.90
CA ASP A 79 -2.58 -5.34 8.15
C ASP A 79 -3.09 -5.69 6.73
N SER A 80 -2.22 -5.58 5.73
CA SER A 80 -2.59 -5.77 4.32
C SER A 80 -2.92 -7.23 4.00
N TYR A 81 -2.23 -8.21 4.57
CA TYR A 81 -2.55 -9.64 4.38
C TYR A 81 -3.84 -10.03 5.08
N PHE A 82 -4.03 -9.55 6.30
CA PHE A 82 -5.28 -9.75 7.04
C PHE A 82 -6.47 -9.19 6.28
N TYR A 83 -6.39 -7.93 5.85
CA TYR A 83 -7.49 -7.30 5.13
C TYR A 83 -7.72 -7.95 3.76
N TYR A 84 -6.67 -8.31 3.02
CA TYR A 84 -6.79 -9.05 1.76
C TYR A 84 -7.67 -10.30 1.87
N LEU A 85 -7.59 -11.00 3.00
CA LEU A 85 -8.36 -12.24 3.25
C LEU A 85 -9.70 -12.01 3.95
N THR A 86 -9.96 -10.82 4.51
CA THR A 86 -11.11 -10.61 5.40
C THR A 86 -12.03 -9.45 5.01
N GLY A 87 -11.48 -8.36 4.47
CA GLY A 87 -12.15 -7.07 4.34
C GLY A 87 -12.44 -6.40 5.70
N PHE A 88 -11.96 -6.96 6.81
CA PHE A 88 -12.28 -6.53 8.17
C PHE A 88 -11.32 -5.43 8.63
N THR A 89 -11.87 -4.31 9.13
CA THR A 89 -11.10 -3.08 9.38
C THR A 89 -10.87 -2.76 10.85
N GLU A 90 -11.33 -3.59 11.79
CA GLU A 90 -11.13 -3.32 13.22
C GLU A 90 -9.80 -3.93 13.74
N PRO A 91 -9.15 -3.26 14.69
CA PRO A 91 -7.98 -3.79 15.39
C PRO A 91 -8.32 -4.95 16.34
N GLU A 92 -7.28 -5.56 16.91
CA GLU A 92 -7.39 -6.69 17.84
C GLU A 92 -8.22 -7.83 17.25
N ALA A 93 -7.79 -8.27 16.06
CA ALA A 93 -8.40 -9.38 15.35
C ALA A 93 -7.37 -10.40 14.85
N LEU A 94 -7.80 -11.65 14.76
CA LEU A 94 -7.02 -12.77 14.21
C LEU A 94 -7.92 -13.61 13.29
N LEU A 95 -7.47 -13.81 12.05
CA LEU A 95 -8.04 -14.80 11.16
C LEU A 95 -7.35 -16.15 11.40
N VAL A 96 -8.15 -17.20 11.58
CA VAL A 96 -7.69 -18.58 11.67
C VAL A 96 -8.31 -19.38 10.52
N LEU A 97 -7.47 -20.02 9.71
CA LEU A 97 -7.88 -20.88 8.60
C LEU A 97 -7.45 -22.32 8.87
N ASP A 98 -8.38 -23.22 9.13
CA ASP A 98 -8.10 -24.63 9.41
C ASP A 98 -8.32 -25.49 8.15
N ALA A 99 -7.22 -25.84 7.48
CA ALA A 99 -7.24 -26.66 6.27
C ALA A 99 -7.70 -28.10 6.53
N ASN A 100 -7.73 -28.54 7.79
CA ASN A 100 -8.14 -29.86 8.25
C ASN A 100 -9.50 -29.86 8.96
N ALA A 101 -10.24 -28.75 8.95
CA ALA A 101 -11.62 -28.71 9.43
C ALA A 101 -12.47 -29.74 8.67
N GLY A 102 -13.21 -30.58 9.40
CA GLY A 102 -14.19 -31.49 8.82
C GLY A 102 -15.44 -30.76 8.31
N GLU A 103 -16.33 -31.48 7.62
CA GLU A 103 -17.55 -30.92 6.98
C GLU A 103 -18.44 -30.09 7.93
N ASN A 104 -18.45 -30.41 9.23
CA ASN A 104 -19.22 -29.71 10.26
C ASN A 104 -18.37 -28.85 11.21
N GLN A 105 -17.12 -28.55 10.84
CA GLN A 105 -16.21 -27.72 11.63
C GLN A 105 -15.94 -26.41 10.88
N PRO A 106 -15.81 -25.27 11.57
CA PRO A 106 -15.54 -24.01 10.91
C PRO A 106 -14.11 -24.01 10.34
N ALA A 107 -13.99 -23.77 9.03
CA ALA A 107 -12.70 -23.70 8.36
C ALA A 107 -12.13 -22.28 8.39
N ALA A 108 -12.98 -21.25 8.34
CA ALA A 108 -12.60 -19.86 8.51
C ALA A 108 -13.21 -19.27 9.80
N VAL A 109 -12.34 -18.94 10.75
CA VAL A 109 -12.72 -18.40 12.06
C VAL A 109 -12.12 -17.02 12.25
N LEU A 110 -12.95 -16.04 12.65
CA LEU A 110 -12.47 -14.72 13.07
C LEU A 110 -12.48 -14.61 14.59
N PHE A 111 -11.39 -14.11 15.18
CA PHE A 111 -11.41 -13.56 16.52
C PHE A 111 -11.42 -12.04 16.43
N CYS A 112 -12.32 -11.37 17.13
CA CYS A 112 -12.43 -9.90 17.11
C CYS A 112 -12.95 -9.35 18.46
N ARG A 113 -12.90 -8.04 18.63
CA ARG A 113 -13.46 -7.37 19.81
C ARG A 113 -14.94 -7.75 19.99
N ALA A 114 -15.32 -8.06 21.24
CA ALA A 114 -16.73 -8.20 21.59
C ALA A 114 -17.45 -6.85 21.60
N LYS A 115 -18.78 -6.89 21.43
CA LYS A 115 -19.66 -5.75 21.69
C LYS A 115 -19.44 -5.26 23.12
N ASN A 116 -19.35 -3.95 23.29
CA ASN A 116 -19.19 -3.33 24.61
C ASN A 116 -19.78 -1.92 24.57
N VAL A 117 -20.92 -1.74 25.25
CA VAL A 117 -21.70 -0.49 25.21
C VAL A 117 -20.87 0.71 25.68
N GLU A 118 -20.09 0.56 26.75
CA GLU A 118 -19.25 1.64 27.26
C GLU A 118 -18.21 2.01 26.22
N ARG A 119 -17.45 1.04 25.70
CA ARG A 119 -16.42 1.30 24.68
C ARG A 119 -17.02 1.86 23.39
N GLU A 120 -18.16 1.36 22.94
CA GLU A 120 -18.84 1.88 21.75
C GLU A 120 -19.33 3.32 21.92
N THR A 121 -19.63 3.73 23.16
CA THR A 121 -19.94 5.12 23.49
C THR A 121 -18.72 6.04 23.31
N TRP A 122 -17.52 5.55 23.61
CA TRP A 122 -16.27 6.34 23.56
C TRP A 122 -15.54 6.27 22.22
N GLU A 123 -15.45 5.08 21.63
CA GLU A 123 -14.56 4.74 20.52
C GLU A 123 -15.34 4.49 19.21
N GLY A 124 -16.67 4.41 19.29
CA GLY A 124 -17.53 4.13 18.15
C GLY A 124 -17.84 2.64 17.96
N PHE A 125 -18.54 2.36 16.86
CA PHE A 125 -19.10 1.05 16.56
C PHE A 125 -18.05 -0.08 16.55
N ARG A 126 -18.46 -1.24 17.04
CA ARG A 126 -17.74 -2.52 16.92
C ARG A 126 -18.68 -3.55 16.32
N PHE A 127 -18.23 -4.41 15.41
CA PHE A 127 -19.07 -5.48 14.89
C PHE A 127 -19.49 -6.46 15.99
N GLY A 128 -18.53 -6.93 16.78
CA GLY A 128 -18.74 -8.11 17.63
C GLY A 128 -18.76 -9.41 16.82
N PRO A 129 -18.56 -10.57 17.47
CA PRO A 129 -18.43 -11.86 16.78
C PRO A 129 -19.62 -12.22 15.87
N ASP A 130 -20.85 -12.13 16.37
CA ASP A 130 -22.03 -12.59 15.62
C ASP A 130 -22.24 -11.78 14.33
N ALA A 131 -22.18 -10.44 14.42
CA ALA A 131 -22.35 -9.58 13.25
C ALA A 131 -21.13 -9.67 12.31
N ALA A 132 -19.91 -9.82 12.83
CA ALA A 132 -18.72 -10.00 12.00
C ALA A 132 -18.78 -11.32 11.21
N ARG A 133 -19.25 -12.41 11.84
CA ARG A 133 -19.43 -13.70 11.19
C ARG A 133 -20.34 -13.57 9.96
N GLU A 134 -21.48 -12.94 10.14
CA GLU A 134 -22.48 -12.76 9.08
C GLU A 134 -21.99 -11.80 7.99
N ALA A 135 -21.55 -10.59 8.37
CA ALA A 135 -21.20 -9.53 7.42
C ALA A 135 -19.97 -9.86 6.55
N PHE A 136 -18.99 -10.59 7.08
CA PHE A 136 -17.73 -10.91 6.40
C PHE A 136 -17.63 -12.37 5.94
N GLY A 137 -18.69 -13.16 6.19
CA GLY A 137 -18.81 -14.53 5.72
C GLY A 137 -17.79 -15.48 6.36
N PHE A 138 -17.58 -15.39 7.66
CA PHE A 138 -16.82 -16.41 8.40
C PHE A 138 -17.73 -17.58 8.78
N ASP A 139 -17.15 -18.75 8.99
CA ASP A 139 -17.92 -19.93 9.43
C ASP A 139 -18.21 -19.85 10.93
N ALA A 140 -17.28 -19.26 11.70
CA ALA A 140 -17.47 -18.89 13.09
C ALA A 140 -16.72 -17.59 13.41
N ALA A 141 -17.14 -16.92 14.48
CA ALA A 141 -16.36 -15.85 15.07
C ALA A 141 -16.45 -15.89 16.59
N PHE A 142 -15.40 -15.44 17.29
CA PHE A 142 -15.30 -15.45 18.75
C PHE A 142 -14.70 -14.15 19.30
N PRO A 143 -14.95 -13.82 20.57
CA PRO A 143 -14.26 -12.75 21.26
C PRO A 143 -12.73 -12.94 21.27
N VAL A 144 -11.98 -11.85 21.07
CA VAL A 144 -10.51 -11.87 21.02
C VAL A 144 -9.84 -12.29 22.33
N ASP A 145 -10.49 -12.09 23.47
CA ASP A 145 -10.02 -12.54 24.79
C ASP A 145 -10.08 -14.07 24.94
N GLU A 146 -10.83 -14.78 24.08
CA GLU A 146 -10.87 -16.24 24.05
C GLU A 146 -9.72 -16.87 23.24
N LEU A 147 -8.86 -16.06 22.58
CA LEU A 147 -7.76 -16.52 21.73
C LEU A 147 -6.87 -17.56 22.41
N ASP A 148 -6.38 -17.23 23.61
CA ASP A 148 -5.42 -18.06 24.33
C ASP A 148 -6.01 -19.39 24.83
N THR A 149 -7.34 -19.53 24.78
CA THR A 149 -8.05 -20.77 25.13
C THR A 149 -8.44 -21.57 23.89
N ARG A 150 -8.95 -20.91 22.84
CA ARG A 150 -9.48 -21.58 21.64
C ARG A 150 -8.43 -21.94 20.61
N VAL A 151 -7.45 -21.09 20.36
CA VAL A 151 -6.42 -21.40 19.34
C VAL A 151 -5.68 -22.71 19.66
N PRO A 152 -5.27 -23.00 20.92
CA PRO A 152 -4.74 -24.31 21.27
C PRO A 152 -5.66 -25.49 20.91
N GLN A 153 -6.98 -25.33 21.06
CA GLN A 153 -7.95 -26.37 20.71
C GLN A 153 -8.06 -26.56 19.19
N ILE A 154 -7.98 -25.47 18.41
CA ILE A 154 -8.04 -25.51 16.95
C ILE A 154 -6.78 -26.17 16.37
N ILE A 155 -5.60 -25.84 16.90
CA ILE A 155 -4.33 -26.35 16.38
C ILE A 155 -3.99 -27.76 16.92
N ALA A 156 -4.75 -28.27 17.89
CA ALA A 156 -4.59 -29.61 18.43
C ALA A 156 -4.80 -30.67 17.33
N ASN A 157 -3.89 -31.63 17.26
CA ASN A 157 -3.85 -32.71 16.27
C ASN A 157 -3.74 -32.22 14.81
N ARG A 158 -3.33 -30.97 14.58
CA ARG A 158 -3.08 -30.44 13.25
C ARG A 158 -1.61 -30.64 12.86
N PRO A 159 -1.31 -30.92 11.58
CA PRO A 159 0.04 -31.32 11.17
C PRO A 159 1.05 -30.16 11.21
N ALA A 160 0.60 -28.94 10.92
CA ALA A 160 1.45 -27.77 10.79
C ALA A 160 0.73 -26.46 11.13
N LEU A 161 1.52 -25.41 11.39
CA LEU A 161 1.08 -24.02 11.41
C LEU A 161 1.63 -23.26 10.20
N HIS A 162 0.86 -22.29 9.71
CA HIS A 162 1.25 -21.40 8.62
C HIS A 162 1.00 -19.96 9.06
N TYR A 163 2.05 -19.15 9.20
CA TYR A 163 1.90 -17.74 9.58
C TYR A 163 3.12 -16.95 9.15
N ALA A 164 3.12 -15.63 9.31
CA ALA A 164 4.30 -14.81 9.03
C ALA A 164 5.43 -15.13 10.03
N LEU A 165 6.29 -16.08 9.68
CA LEU A 165 7.37 -16.55 10.55
C LEU A 165 8.37 -15.42 10.82
N ALA A 166 8.73 -15.22 12.09
CA ALA A 166 9.67 -14.17 12.50
C ALA A 166 9.26 -12.74 12.10
N GLY A 167 8.01 -12.52 11.67
CA GLY A 167 7.49 -11.20 11.33
C GLY A 167 7.19 -10.34 12.56
N SER A 168 6.96 -10.94 13.72
CA SER A 168 6.68 -10.24 14.98
C SER A 168 7.05 -11.08 16.19
N GLY A 169 8.05 -10.62 16.95
CA GLY A 169 8.46 -11.32 18.17
C GLY A 169 7.35 -11.47 19.22
N ARG A 170 6.39 -10.53 19.25
CA ARG A 170 5.20 -10.64 20.12
C ARG A 170 4.29 -11.78 19.68
N PHE A 171 4.00 -11.87 18.38
CA PHE A 171 3.11 -12.89 17.85
C PHE A 171 3.76 -14.28 17.86
N ASP A 172 5.04 -14.38 17.51
CA ASP A 172 5.83 -15.62 17.63
C ASP A 172 5.80 -16.17 19.07
N ALA A 173 5.98 -15.29 20.06
CA ALA A 173 5.91 -15.67 21.46
C ALA A 173 4.51 -16.16 21.86
N GLN A 174 3.44 -15.61 21.27
CA GLN A 174 2.07 -16.05 21.50
C GLN A 174 1.79 -17.42 20.86
N VAL A 175 2.18 -17.60 19.59
CA VAL A 175 2.09 -18.89 18.88
C VAL A 175 2.84 -19.98 19.64
N LYS A 176 4.05 -19.68 20.14
CA LYS A 176 4.81 -20.60 20.99
C LYS A 176 4.01 -21.03 22.23
N ARG A 177 3.34 -20.10 22.92
CA ARG A 177 2.52 -20.45 24.10
C ARG A 177 1.36 -21.37 23.73
N TRP A 178 0.71 -21.15 22.58
CA TRP A 178 -0.35 -22.04 22.12
C TRP A 178 0.16 -23.44 21.82
N ILE A 179 1.30 -23.58 21.14
CA ILE A 179 1.95 -24.87 20.90
C ILE A 179 2.28 -25.57 22.22
N ASP A 180 2.85 -24.84 23.19
CA ASP A 180 3.21 -25.41 24.50
C ASP A 180 1.95 -25.85 25.30
N ALA A 181 0.84 -25.12 25.20
CA ALA A 181 -0.44 -25.50 25.80
C ALA A 181 -0.99 -26.81 25.20
N VAL A 182 -0.81 -27.06 23.90
CA VAL A 182 -1.17 -28.35 23.29
C VAL A 182 -0.22 -29.46 23.71
N ARG A 183 1.09 -29.20 23.76
CA ARG A 183 2.09 -30.18 24.24
C ARG A 183 1.83 -30.63 25.67
N ALA A 184 1.32 -29.75 26.53
CA ALA A 184 0.93 -30.12 27.90
C ALA A 184 -0.16 -31.21 27.95
N GLN A 185 -0.94 -31.37 26.88
CA GLN A 185 -2.01 -32.36 26.76
C GLN A 185 -1.53 -33.69 26.15
N ALA A 186 -0.22 -33.87 25.89
CA ALA A 186 0.34 -35.07 25.26
C ALA A 186 -0.02 -36.39 25.98
N ARG A 187 -0.15 -36.37 27.31
CA ARG A 187 -0.57 -37.55 28.10
C ARG A 187 -2.00 -38.01 27.81
N SER A 188 -2.82 -37.13 27.23
CA SER A 188 -4.20 -37.42 26.81
C SER A 188 -4.27 -37.82 25.33
N GLY A 189 -3.13 -38.06 24.67
CA GLY A 189 -3.06 -38.47 23.27
C GLY A 189 -3.17 -37.32 22.26
N VAL A 190 -3.20 -36.07 22.72
CA VAL A 190 -3.25 -34.88 21.84
C VAL A 190 -1.85 -34.54 21.33
N THR A 191 -1.72 -34.27 20.03
CA THR A 191 -0.45 -33.87 19.42
C THR A 191 -0.44 -32.39 19.06
N ALA A 192 0.70 -31.73 19.28
CA ALA A 192 0.92 -30.37 18.80
C ALA A 192 1.45 -30.38 17.36
N PRO A 193 1.25 -29.29 16.58
CA PRO A 193 1.83 -29.16 15.25
C PRO A 193 3.35 -29.38 15.26
N ALA A 194 3.83 -30.22 14.35
CA ALA A 194 5.25 -30.62 14.28
C ALA A 194 6.08 -29.71 13.37
N ALA A 195 5.42 -28.94 12.49
CA ALA A 195 6.04 -28.02 11.56
C ALA A 195 5.39 -26.63 11.62
N ALA A 196 6.17 -25.62 11.26
CA ALA A 196 5.68 -24.27 11.00
C ALA A 196 6.28 -23.78 9.68
N TYR A 197 5.45 -23.16 8.84
CA TYR A 197 5.82 -22.66 7.52
C TYR A 197 5.50 -21.18 7.41
N ASP A 198 6.30 -20.48 6.61
CA ASP A 198 6.02 -19.08 6.28
C ASP A 198 4.85 -19.00 5.29
N LEU A 199 3.81 -18.29 5.68
CA LEU A 199 2.61 -18.09 4.89
C LEU A 199 2.77 -16.99 3.83
N LEU A 200 3.69 -16.03 4.05
CA LEU A 200 3.80 -14.84 3.21
C LEU A 200 4.09 -15.17 1.74
N PRO A 201 5.00 -16.10 1.38
CA PRO A 201 5.23 -16.45 -0.02
C PRO A 201 3.97 -16.82 -0.80
N LEU A 202 3.04 -17.55 -0.17
CA LEU A 202 1.76 -17.90 -0.78
C LEU A 202 0.88 -16.66 -1.00
N LEU A 203 0.75 -15.80 0.01
CA LEU A 203 -0.11 -14.61 -0.06
C LEU A 203 0.45 -13.56 -1.01
N ASP A 204 1.77 -13.42 -1.07
CA ASP A 204 2.49 -12.57 -2.03
C ASP A 204 2.14 -12.93 -3.47
N ASP A 205 2.20 -14.22 -3.81
CA ASP A 205 1.84 -14.69 -5.16
C ASP A 205 0.34 -14.54 -5.45
N MET A 206 -0.51 -14.52 -4.41
CA MET A 206 -1.93 -14.21 -4.56
C MET A 206 -2.18 -12.72 -4.80
N ARG A 207 -1.44 -11.82 -4.13
CA ARG A 207 -1.57 -10.36 -4.20
C ARG A 207 -0.91 -9.73 -5.42
N ILE A 208 0.14 -10.35 -5.97
CA ILE A 208 0.88 -9.75 -7.09
C ILE A 208 0.04 -9.66 -8.38
N VAL A 209 -0.92 -10.59 -8.58
CA VAL A 209 -1.86 -10.57 -9.71
C VAL A 209 -3.23 -10.14 -9.21
N LYS A 210 -3.66 -8.94 -9.61
CA LYS A 210 -4.87 -8.30 -9.11
C LYS A 210 -6.11 -8.87 -9.79
N ASP A 211 -7.14 -9.12 -8.99
CA ASP A 211 -8.48 -9.43 -9.49
C ASP A 211 -9.23 -8.16 -9.95
N ALA A 212 -10.42 -8.33 -10.54
CA ALA A 212 -11.19 -7.23 -11.10
C ALA A 212 -11.64 -6.19 -10.06
N HIS A 213 -11.92 -6.62 -8.82
CA HIS A 213 -12.30 -5.72 -7.73
C HIS A 213 -11.09 -4.90 -7.27
N GLU A 214 -9.92 -5.52 -7.15
CA GLU A 214 -8.67 -4.83 -6.83
C GLU A 214 -8.35 -3.75 -7.88
N LEU A 215 -8.41 -4.12 -9.17
CA LEU A 215 -8.16 -3.18 -10.26
C LEU A 215 -9.18 -2.04 -10.33
N ASP A 216 -10.47 -2.28 -10.00
CA ASP A 216 -11.47 -1.20 -9.89
C ASP A 216 -11.09 -0.23 -8.77
N THR A 217 -10.79 -0.74 -7.58
CA THR A 217 -10.42 0.08 -6.43
C THR A 217 -9.16 0.90 -6.72
N MET A 218 -8.12 0.29 -7.32
CA MET A 218 -6.90 0.99 -7.72
C MET A 218 -7.17 2.09 -8.76
N ARG A 219 -8.00 1.84 -9.78
CA ARG A 219 -8.38 2.89 -10.76
C ARG A 219 -9.09 4.07 -10.09
N ARG A 220 -9.94 3.82 -9.11
CA ARG A 220 -10.60 4.89 -8.34
C ARG A 220 -9.60 5.65 -7.48
N ALA A 221 -8.67 4.96 -6.80
CA ALA A 221 -7.58 5.59 -6.05
C ALA A 221 -6.76 6.51 -6.96
N ALA A 222 -6.31 5.99 -8.10
CA ALA A 222 -5.56 6.72 -9.11
C ALA A 222 -6.31 7.96 -9.61
N LYS A 223 -7.62 7.85 -9.88
CA LYS A 223 -8.46 8.99 -10.27
C LYS A 223 -8.54 10.07 -9.20
N ILE A 224 -8.69 9.69 -7.93
CA ILE A 224 -8.70 10.64 -6.81
C ILE A 224 -7.35 11.34 -6.70
N SER A 225 -6.27 10.58 -6.81
CA SER A 225 -4.90 11.10 -6.79
C SER A 225 -4.65 12.06 -7.96
N ALA A 226 -5.14 11.72 -9.14
CA ALA A 226 -5.02 12.57 -10.32
C ALA A 226 -5.72 13.93 -10.15
N LEU A 227 -6.94 13.93 -9.59
CA LEU A 227 -7.66 15.16 -9.27
C LEU A 227 -6.86 16.05 -8.30
N ALA A 228 -6.19 15.45 -7.33
CA ALA A 228 -5.38 16.16 -6.35
C ALA A 228 -4.15 16.80 -6.99
N HIS A 229 -3.41 16.08 -7.85
CA HIS A 229 -2.27 16.62 -8.59
C HIS A 229 -2.67 17.76 -9.52
N VAL A 230 -3.78 17.60 -10.26
CA VAL A 230 -4.32 18.68 -11.10
C VAL A 230 -4.66 19.91 -10.26
N ARG A 231 -5.30 19.73 -9.10
CA ARG A 231 -5.59 20.84 -8.18
C ARG A 231 -4.30 21.50 -7.68
N ALA A 232 -3.29 20.72 -7.31
CA ALA A 232 -2.00 21.25 -6.85
C ALA A 232 -1.33 22.11 -7.94
N MET A 233 -1.30 21.65 -9.20
CA MET A 233 -0.82 22.45 -10.34
C MET A 233 -1.64 23.73 -10.53
N GLN A 234 -2.97 23.64 -10.46
CA GLN A 234 -3.85 24.80 -10.63
C GLN A 234 -3.69 25.84 -9.52
N THR A 235 -3.40 25.42 -8.29
CA THR A 235 -3.23 26.32 -7.13
C THR A 235 -1.81 26.86 -6.98
N CYS A 236 -0.78 26.07 -7.31
CA CYS A 236 0.62 26.42 -7.04
C CYS A 236 1.04 27.76 -7.67
N ARG A 237 1.62 28.66 -6.86
CA ARG A 237 2.21 29.93 -7.31
C ARG A 237 3.52 30.19 -6.56
N PRO A 238 4.44 30.99 -7.14
CA PRO A 238 5.58 31.50 -6.39
C PRO A 238 5.14 32.21 -5.11
N GLY A 239 5.85 31.96 -4.01
CA GLY A 239 5.54 32.48 -2.67
C GLY A 239 4.81 31.49 -1.76
N MET A 240 4.18 30.45 -2.31
CA MET A 240 3.61 29.37 -1.50
C MET A 240 4.69 28.51 -0.87
N ARG A 241 4.38 27.92 0.29
CA ARG A 241 5.22 26.89 0.92
C ARG A 241 4.82 25.50 0.46
N GLU A 242 5.77 24.58 0.51
CA GLU A 242 5.56 23.18 0.14
C GLU A 242 4.37 22.54 0.89
N TYR A 243 4.26 22.75 2.21
CA TYR A 243 3.13 22.24 2.99
C TYR A 243 1.76 22.84 2.58
N GLU A 244 1.72 24.04 2.00
CA GLU A 244 0.45 24.65 1.54
C GLU A 244 -0.05 23.93 0.29
N ILE A 245 0.87 23.50 -0.57
CA ILE A 245 0.57 22.67 -1.74
C ILE A 245 0.17 21.26 -1.28
N GLU A 246 0.85 20.70 -0.28
CA GLU A 246 0.46 19.42 0.33
C GLU A 246 -0.98 19.46 0.87
N ALA A 247 -1.37 20.55 1.54
CA ALA A 247 -2.71 20.71 2.07
C ALA A 247 -3.80 20.58 0.99
N GLU A 248 -3.53 21.04 -0.23
CA GLU A 248 -4.46 20.88 -1.36
C GLU A 248 -4.60 19.43 -1.81
N LEU A 249 -3.51 18.66 -1.76
CA LEU A 249 -3.50 17.23 -2.06
C LEU A 249 -4.35 16.47 -1.03
N LEU A 250 -4.03 16.64 0.25
CA LEU A 250 -4.70 15.97 1.36
C LEU A 250 -6.20 16.32 1.43
N TYR A 251 -6.54 17.60 1.21
CA TYR A 251 -7.95 18.03 1.11
C TYR A 251 -8.68 17.26 -0.01
N THR A 252 -8.06 17.14 -1.18
CA THR A 252 -8.70 16.49 -2.33
C THR A 252 -8.88 15.00 -2.12
N PHE A 253 -7.85 14.31 -1.60
CA PHE A 253 -7.95 12.89 -1.25
C PHE A 253 -9.16 12.64 -0.34
N ARG A 254 -9.27 13.40 0.75
CA ARG A 254 -10.35 13.27 1.73
C ARG A 254 -11.71 13.62 1.17
N LYS A 255 -11.80 14.71 0.40
CA LYS A 255 -13.05 15.17 -0.21
C LYS A 255 -13.67 14.11 -1.12
N HIS A 256 -12.83 13.29 -1.77
CA HIS A 256 -13.28 12.25 -2.68
C HIS A 256 -13.36 10.85 -2.03
N GLY A 257 -13.23 10.76 -0.71
CA GLY A 257 -13.53 9.54 0.05
C GLY A 257 -12.32 8.66 0.37
N ALA A 258 -11.10 9.07 0.04
CA ALA A 258 -9.90 8.30 0.40
C ALA A 258 -9.60 8.35 1.90
N GLN A 259 -9.16 7.22 2.46
CA GLN A 259 -8.97 7.04 3.91
C GLN A 259 -7.63 7.55 4.43
N ALA A 260 -6.66 7.84 3.57
CA ALA A 260 -5.36 8.43 3.93
C ALA A 260 -4.59 8.78 2.65
N PRO A 261 -3.49 9.55 2.72
CA PRO A 261 -2.42 9.38 1.75
C PRO A 261 -1.83 7.96 1.88
N ALA A 262 -1.39 7.35 0.77
CA ALA A 262 -0.80 6.01 0.78
C ALA A 262 0.59 5.98 1.44
N TYR A 263 1.28 7.13 1.43
CA TYR A 263 2.59 7.36 2.02
C TYR A 263 2.74 8.84 2.39
N GLY A 264 3.81 9.21 3.09
CA GLY A 264 4.06 10.62 3.43
C GLY A 264 4.34 11.44 2.17
N SER A 265 3.55 12.49 1.93
CA SER A 265 3.65 13.28 0.70
C SER A 265 5.02 13.95 0.57
N ILE A 266 5.56 13.89 -0.64
CA ILE A 266 6.74 14.66 -1.06
C ILE A 266 6.23 15.86 -1.85
N VAL A 267 6.56 17.05 -1.37
CA VAL A 267 6.39 18.30 -2.11
C VAL A 267 7.70 19.05 -1.99
N ALA A 268 8.46 19.12 -3.07
CA ALA A 268 9.83 19.57 -3.05
C ALA A 268 10.05 20.68 -4.07
N ALA A 269 10.38 21.89 -3.57
CA ALA A 269 10.65 23.06 -4.39
C ALA A 269 12.15 23.24 -4.68
N GLY A 270 12.49 23.53 -5.93
CA GLY A 270 13.85 23.81 -6.38
C GLY A 270 14.81 22.67 -6.03
N ALA A 271 15.92 22.99 -5.35
CA ALA A 271 16.95 22.02 -4.96
C ALA A 271 16.44 20.87 -4.09
N ASN A 272 15.34 21.05 -3.36
CA ASN A 272 14.74 19.98 -2.55
C ASN A 272 14.30 18.80 -3.42
N ALA A 273 13.94 19.03 -4.69
CA ALA A 273 13.56 17.98 -5.62
C ALA A 273 14.68 16.96 -5.90
N CYS A 274 15.94 17.27 -5.55
CA CYS A 274 17.08 16.35 -5.63
C CYS A 274 17.24 15.42 -4.40
N VAL A 275 16.27 15.44 -3.47
CA VAL A 275 16.19 14.57 -2.29
C VAL A 275 14.96 13.66 -2.45
N LEU A 276 15.21 12.35 -2.64
CA LEU A 276 14.17 11.42 -3.13
C LEU A 276 12.95 11.29 -2.22
N HIS A 277 13.16 11.21 -0.90
CA HIS A 277 12.09 11.11 0.10
C HIS A 277 12.00 12.41 0.92
N TYR A 278 11.98 13.57 0.24
CA TYR A 278 11.85 14.87 0.89
C TYR A 278 10.41 15.05 1.43
N PRO A 279 10.18 15.09 2.75
CA PRO A 279 8.83 15.36 3.26
C PRO A 279 8.44 16.80 2.94
N ALA A 280 7.16 17.03 2.61
CA ALA A 280 6.65 18.38 2.40
C ALA A 280 7.04 19.32 3.55
N GLY A 281 7.84 20.33 3.22
CA GLY A 281 8.53 21.18 4.18
C GLY A 281 7.93 22.58 4.29
N ASN A 282 8.72 23.48 4.90
CA ASN A 282 8.39 24.89 4.98
C ASN A 282 9.15 25.73 3.94
N ALA A 283 9.84 25.13 2.97
CA ALA A 283 10.53 25.92 1.94
C ALA A 283 9.49 26.65 1.07
N VAL A 284 9.87 27.82 0.58
CA VAL A 284 9.02 28.67 -0.27
C VAL A 284 9.34 28.34 -1.71
N ALA A 285 8.32 27.96 -2.49
CA ALA A 285 8.39 27.84 -3.94
C ALA A 285 8.71 29.20 -4.56
N ARG A 286 9.83 29.35 -5.25
CA ARG A 286 10.24 30.61 -5.87
C ARG A 286 9.91 30.62 -7.34
N GLU A 287 9.89 31.82 -7.91
CA GLU A 287 9.87 31.97 -9.35
C GLU A 287 11.13 31.33 -9.95
N GLY A 288 10.96 30.50 -10.98
CA GLY A 288 12.03 29.73 -11.59
C GLY A 288 12.29 28.37 -10.94
N ASP A 289 11.69 28.04 -9.80
CA ASP A 289 11.78 26.68 -9.24
C ASP A 289 10.89 25.70 -10.02
N LEU A 290 11.33 24.44 -10.11
CA LEU A 290 10.41 23.32 -10.31
C LEU A 290 9.85 22.88 -8.96
N ILE A 291 8.63 22.36 -8.99
CA ILE A 291 7.98 21.64 -7.89
C ILE A 291 7.86 20.20 -8.32
N LEU A 292 8.47 19.30 -7.55
CA LEU A 292 8.27 17.86 -7.66
C LEU A 292 7.28 17.46 -6.56
N ILE A 293 6.14 16.93 -6.97
CA ILE A 293 5.15 16.35 -6.07
C ILE A 293 5.14 14.85 -6.31
N ASP A 294 5.38 14.08 -5.27
CA ASP A 294 5.14 12.64 -5.22
C ASP A 294 4.19 12.37 -4.05
N ALA A 295 2.94 12.09 -4.42
CA ALA A 295 1.84 11.95 -3.47
C ALA A 295 0.64 11.26 -4.11
N ALA A 296 0.03 10.34 -3.37
CA ALA A 296 -1.18 9.68 -3.80
C ALA A 296 -1.99 9.17 -2.60
N CYS A 297 -3.26 8.87 -2.84
CA CYS A 297 -4.18 8.40 -1.81
C CYS A 297 -4.22 6.87 -1.69
N GLU A 298 -4.60 6.41 -0.50
CA GLU A 298 -5.06 5.06 -0.26
C GLU A 298 -6.60 5.03 -0.23
N LEU A 299 -7.19 4.13 -1.02
CA LEU A 299 -8.62 3.87 -1.04
C LEU A 299 -8.90 2.40 -0.72
N ASN A 300 -9.64 2.14 0.34
CA ASN A 300 -9.98 0.79 0.83
C ASN A 300 -8.75 -0.13 0.94
N GLY A 301 -7.64 0.43 1.45
CA GLY A 301 -6.39 -0.30 1.60
C GLY A 301 -5.58 -0.49 0.31
N TYR A 302 -5.98 0.05 -0.85
CA TYR A 302 -5.17 0.06 -2.07
C TYR A 302 -4.56 1.43 -2.34
N ALA A 303 -3.26 1.44 -2.59
CA ALA A 303 -2.49 2.61 -2.96
C ALA A 303 -2.64 2.92 -4.46
N SER A 304 -2.54 4.21 -4.75
CA SER A 304 -2.02 4.71 -6.04
C SER A 304 -0.67 5.36 -5.76
N ASP A 305 0.09 5.66 -6.81
CA ASP A 305 1.39 6.34 -6.72
C ASP A 305 1.58 7.30 -7.91
N ILE A 306 1.80 8.58 -7.63
CA ILE A 306 1.90 9.59 -8.68
C ILE A 306 2.96 10.60 -8.31
N THR A 307 3.95 10.71 -9.19
CA THR A 307 4.88 11.83 -9.25
C THR A 307 4.63 12.71 -10.46
N ARG A 308 4.57 14.03 -10.25
CA ARG A 308 4.61 15.07 -11.28
C ARG A 308 5.60 16.15 -10.92
N THR A 309 6.31 16.63 -11.93
CA THR A 309 7.20 17.79 -11.80
C THR A 309 6.73 18.92 -12.71
N PHE A 310 6.62 20.14 -12.21
CA PHE A 310 6.14 21.30 -12.97
C PHE A 310 6.75 22.62 -12.47
N PRO A 311 6.81 23.68 -13.29
CA PRO A 311 7.38 24.96 -12.89
C PRO A 311 6.44 25.70 -11.94
N ALA A 312 6.95 26.20 -10.81
CA ALA A 312 6.16 26.95 -9.84
C ALA A 312 5.46 28.17 -10.45
N SER A 313 6.06 28.79 -11.47
CA SER A 313 5.53 29.92 -12.23
C SER A 313 4.49 29.55 -13.29
N GLY A 314 4.38 28.26 -13.66
CA GLY A 314 3.56 27.80 -14.80
C GLY A 314 4.23 27.92 -16.18
N ARG A 315 5.54 28.16 -16.23
CA ARG A 315 6.37 28.10 -17.46
C ARG A 315 7.73 27.49 -17.21
N PHE A 316 8.12 26.50 -18.03
CA PHE A 316 9.43 25.88 -17.95
C PHE A 316 10.49 26.84 -18.49
N THR A 317 11.65 26.90 -17.85
CA THR A 317 12.85 27.45 -18.49
C THR A 317 13.37 26.50 -19.56
N SER A 318 14.24 26.97 -20.46
CA SER A 318 14.82 26.11 -21.50
C SER A 318 15.61 24.93 -20.93
N ALA A 319 16.34 25.13 -19.82
CA ALA A 319 17.08 24.06 -19.17
C ALA A 319 16.16 23.05 -18.47
N GLN A 320 15.10 23.51 -17.82
CA GLN A 320 14.10 22.63 -17.21
C GLN A 320 13.37 21.82 -18.27
N ARG A 321 12.92 22.47 -19.36
CA ARG A 321 12.23 21.80 -20.47
C ARG A 321 13.08 20.71 -21.11
N GLU A 322 14.36 21.00 -21.35
CA GLU A 322 15.30 20.04 -21.93
C GLU A 322 15.46 18.78 -21.07
N LEU A 323 15.66 18.93 -19.75
CA LEU A 323 15.74 17.77 -18.85
C LEU A 323 14.39 17.07 -18.67
N TYR A 324 13.30 17.83 -18.65
CA TYR A 324 11.96 17.28 -18.53
C TYR A 324 11.61 16.38 -19.71
N ASP A 325 11.90 16.83 -20.94
CA ASP A 325 11.63 16.08 -22.16
C ASP A 325 12.45 14.77 -22.20
N ILE A 326 13.67 14.75 -21.64
CA ILE A 326 14.48 13.53 -21.48
C ILE A 326 13.80 12.54 -20.51
N VAL A 327 13.33 13.00 -19.36
CA VAL A 327 12.65 12.14 -18.38
C VAL A 327 11.33 11.62 -18.95
N LEU A 328 10.58 12.46 -19.66
CA LEU A 328 9.33 12.06 -20.33
C LEU A 328 9.59 10.99 -21.41
N ALA A 329 10.64 11.17 -22.22
CA ALA A 329 11.05 10.16 -23.20
C ALA A 329 11.49 8.84 -22.54
N ALA A 330 12.16 8.91 -21.40
CA ALA A 330 12.54 7.73 -20.63
C ALA A 330 11.30 7.01 -20.05
N GLN A 331 10.29 7.76 -19.60
CA GLN A 331 9.02 7.19 -19.14
C GLN A 331 8.33 6.45 -20.29
N GLN A 332 8.25 7.08 -21.47
CA GLN A 332 7.65 6.45 -22.65
C GLN A 332 8.37 5.15 -23.04
N ALA A 333 9.71 5.14 -23.03
CA ALA A 333 10.48 3.95 -23.32
C ALA A 333 10.24 2.81 -22.31
N ALA A 334 10.08 3.13 -21.02
CA ALA A 334 9.72 2.15 -20.01
C ALA A 334 8.28 1.62 -20.20
N ILE A 335 7.33 2.49 -20.52
CA ILE A 335 5.94 2.12 -20.84
C ILE A 335 5.90 1.15 -22.02
N ASP A 336 6.58 1.48 -23.12
CA ASP A 336 6.63 0.64 -24.33
C ASP A 336 7.27 -0.73 -24.07
N ALA A 337 8.17 -0.82 -23.08
CA ALA A 337 8.81 -2.06 -22.64
C ALA A 337 7.97 -2.85 -21.62
N THR A 338 6.90 -2.29 -21.06
CA THR A 338 6.07 -2.91 -20.01
C THR A 338 4.93 -3.72 -20.64
N ARG A 339 5.03 -5.05 -20.61
CA ARG A 339 4.00 -5.97 -21.14
C ARG A 339 4.17 -7.38 -20.57
N ALA A 340 3.16 -8.23 -20.72
CA ALA A 340 3.29 -9.64 -20.38
C ALA A 340 4.46 -10.33 -21.11
N GLY A 341 5.12 -11.27 -20.43
CA GLY A 341 6.20 -12.10 -20.99
C GLY A 341 7.60 -11.47 -20.98
N VAL A 342 7.74 -10.18 -20.67
CA VAL A 342 9.05 -9.57 -20.38
C VAL A 342 9.39 -9.72 -18.89
N ASN A 343 10.66 -9.55 -18.54
CA ASN A 343 11.07 -9.55 -17.15
C ASN A 343 10.82 -8.19 -16.48
N PHE A 344 10.70 -8.17 -15.15
CA PHE A 344 10.48 -6.96 -14.35
C PHE A 344 11.51 -5.84 -14.60
N GLU A 345 12.74 -6.17 -14.98
CA GLU A 345 13.82 -5.18 -15.17
C GLU A 345 13.79 -4.53 -16.57
N ALA A 346 13.06 -5.09 -17.53
CA ALA A 346 13.04 -4.58 -18.90
C ALA A 346 12.62 -3.11 -19.03
N PRO A 347 11.59 -2.61 -18.29
CA PRO A 347 11.26 -1.18 -18.28
C PRO A 347 12.40 -0.31 -17.72
N HIS A 348 13.13 -0.80 -16.72
CA HIS A 348 14.27 -0.09 -16.15
C HIS A 348 15.43 0.05 -17.14
N GLU A 349 15.78 -1.04 -17.83
CA GLU A 349 16.82 -1.02 -18.85
C GLU A 349 16.48 -0.06 -20.01
N ALA A 350 15.21 0.00 -20.41
CA ALA A 350 14.72 0.92 -21.43
C ALA A 350 14.85 2.38 -21.00
N ALA A 351 14.38 2.73 -19.79
CA ALA A 351 14.51 4.08 -19.24
C ALA A 351 15.98 4.50 -19.09
N VAL A 352 16.83 3.64 -18.51
CA VAL A 352 18.26 3.91 -18.29
C VAL A 352 18.96 4.26 -19.60
N ARG A 353 18.64 3.57 -20.70
CA ARG A 353 19.26 3.85 -22.01
C ARG A 353 18.91 5.27 -22.49
N VAL A 354 17.65 5.69 -22.36
CA VAL A 354 17.22 7.04 -22.75
C VAL A 354 17.84 8.11 -21.84
N LEU A 355 17.80 7.90 -20.51
CA LEU A 355 18.40 8.83 -19.55
C LEU A 355 19.91 8.99 -19.77
N ALA A 356 20.63 7.88 -19.96
CA ALA A 356 22.07 7.89 -20.21
C ALA A 356 22.42 8.64 -21.51
N GLN A 357 21.63 8.46 -22.57
CA GLN A 357 21.81 9.21 -23.81
C GLN A 357 21.54 10.71 -23.61
N GLY A 358 20.45 11.06 -22.94
CA GLY A 358 20.13 12.47 -22.63
C GLY A 358 21.20 13.16 -21.78
N LEU A 359 21.77 12.46 -20.79
CA LEU A 359 22.88 12.97 -19.98
C LEU A 359 24.16 13.22 -20.81
N LEU A 360 24.44 12.41 -21.83
CA LEU A 360 25.53 12.64 -22.78
C LEU A 360 25.25 13.81 -23.73
N ASP A 361 24.01 13.95 -24.18
CA ASP A 361 23.61 14.99 -25.14
C ASP A 361 23.62 16.38 -24.53
N THR A 362 23.23 16.48 -23.25
CA THR A 362 23.25 17.71 -22.46
C THR A 362 24.64 18.10 -21.95
N GLY A 363 25.62 17.18 -22.03
CA GLY A 363 26.96 17.37 -21.48
C GLY A 363 27.03 17.30 -19.95
N VAL A 364 25.98 16.82 -19.28
CA VAL A 364 26.02 16.49 -17.84
C VAL A 364 26.97 15.30 -17.59
N ILE A 365 27.01 14.35 -18.53
CA ILE A 365 28.08 13.37 -18.63
C ILE A 365 29.04 13.78 -19.75
N ASP A 366 30.33 13.86 -19.43
CA ASP A 366 31.36 14.29 -20.34
C ASP A 366 31.60 13.28 -21.48
N ARG A 367 31.37 13.74 -22.72
CA ARG A 367 31.61 12.98 -23.95
C ARG A 367 33.09 12.69 -24.22
N GLN A 368 34.01 13.40 -23.58
CA GLN A 368 35.44 13.08 -23.63
C GLN A 368 35.77 11.82 -22.83
N ARG A 369 34.97 11.53 -21.79
CA ARG A 369 35.12 10.32 -20.97
C ARG A 369 34.35 9.13 -21.53
N PHE A 370 33.15 9.36 -22.05
CA PHE A 370 32.28 8.32 -22.58
C PHE A 370 31.88 8.63 -24.02
N ALA A 371 32.36 7.83 -24.97
CA ALA A 371 32.10 8.05 -26.40
C ALA A 371 30.69 7.61 -26.81
N ARG A 372 30.11 6.61 -26.13
CA ARG A 372 28.79 6.03 -26.44
C ARG A 372 27.96 5.79 -25.19
N VAL A 373 26.64 5.75 -25.38
CA VAL A 373 25.67 5.41 -24.31
C VAL A 373 25.96 4.05 -23.66
N ASP A 374 26.42 3.07 -24.44
CA ASP A 374 26.72 1.74 -23.91
C ASP A 374 27.88 1.79 -22.88
N ASP A 375 28.83 2.70 -23.03
CA ASP A 375 29.94 2.89 -22.07
C ASP A 375 29.41 3.50 -20.75
N VAL A 376 28.50 4.48 -20.85
CA VAL A 376 27.83 5.09 -19.69
C VAL A 376 27.05 4.07 -18.88
N ILE A 377 26.34 3.17 -19.57
CA ILE A 377 25.55 2.11 -18.93
C ILE A 377 26.47 1.06 -18.30
N ALA A 378 27.50 0.60 -19.03
CA ALA A 378 28.44 -0.41 -18.57
C ALA A 378 29.18 0.02 -17.29
N GLU A 379 29.60 1.29 -17.21
CA GLU A 379 30.23 1.86 -16.02
C GLU A 379 29.23 2.41 -14.99
N ARG A 380 27.93 2.35 -15.26
CA ARG A 380 26.86 2.94 -14.44
C ARG A 380 27.08 4.42 -14.13
N ALA A 381 27.68 5.18 -15.05
CA ALA A 381 27.98 6.60 -14.83
C ALA A 381 26.70 7.45 -14.68
N TYR A 382 25.56 6.97 -15.19
CA TYR A 382 24.25 7.58 -14.97
C TYR A 382 23.77 7.52 -13.51
N ALA A 383 24.28 6.58 -12.70
CA ALA A 383 23.74 6.27 -11.37
C ALA A 383 23.86 7.41 -10.36
N ARG A 384 24.74 8.39 -10.60
CA ARG A 384 24.83 9.63 -9.82
C ARG A 384 23.57 10.49 -9.96
N PHE A 385 22.94 10.46 -11.12
CA PHE A 385 21.81 11.31 -11.50
C PHE A 385 20.48 10.55 -11.52
N TYR A 386 20.53 9.21 -11.61
CA TYR A 386 19.38 8.33 -11.51
C TYR A 386 19.74 7.07 -10.70
N MET A 387 19.42 7.09 -9.41
CA MET A 387 19.92 6.14 -8.41
C MET A 387 18.89 5.13 -7.90
N HIS A 388 17.63 5.25 -8.34
CA HIS A 388 16.54 4.33 -7.99
C HIS A 388 16.10 3.50 -9.20
N ARG A 389 15.19 2.54 -8.98
CA ARG A 389 14.60 1.73 -10.06
C ARG A 389 13.50 2.51 -10.78
N THR A 390 13.09 2.01 -11.94
CA THR A 390 12.01 2.61 -12.73
C THR A 390 10.63 2.20 -12.25
N GLY A 391 10.54 1.27 -11.31
CA GLY A 391 9.28 0.96 -10.66
C GLY A 391 9.43 -0.08 -9.57
N HIS A 392 8.31 -0.30 -8.90
CA HIS A 392 8.09 -1.33 -7.88
C HIS A 392 6.68 -1.91 -8.06
N TRP A 393 6.38 -3.03 -7.41
CA TRP A 393 5.00 -3.51 -7.34
C TRP A 393 4.12 -2.50 -6.60
N LEU A 394 2.87 -2.39 -7.03
CA LEU A 394 1.89 -1.50 -6.43
C LEU A 394 0.60 -2.25 -6.13
N GLY A 395 -0.03 -2.02 -4.98
CA GLY A 395 -1.28 -2.68 -4.63
C GLY A 395 -1.78 -2.22 -3.28
N MET A 396 -1.86 -3.14 -2.32
CA MET A 396 -2.33 -2.77 -0.98
C MET A 396 -1.30 -2.00 -0.14
N ASP A 397 -0.03 -2.16 -0.49
CA ASP A 397 1.05 -1.32 0.01
C ASP A 397 1.66 -0.58 -1.19
N VAL A 398 2.17 0.64 -0.98
CA VAL A 398 2.77 1.44 -2.07
C VAL A 398 3.94 0.70 -2.72
N HIS A 399 4.85 0.19 -1.88
CA HIS A 399 5.81 -0.84 -2.26
C HIS A 399 5.19 -2.20 -1.92
N ASP A 400 4.43 -2.74 -2.87
CA ASP A 400 3.59 -3.92 -2.64
C ASP A 400 4.40 -5.21 -2.44
N ALA A 401 3.73 -6.21 -1.89
CA ALA A 401 4.32 -7.50 -1.58
C ALA A 401 4.73 -8.30 -2.84
N GLY A 402 5.63 -9.27 -2.65
CA GLY A 402 6.05 -10.21 -3.68
C GLY A 402 7.50 -10.06 -4.13
N ASP A 403 8.13 -11.22 -4.33
CA ASP A 403 9.51 -11.28 -4.78
C ASP A 403 9.66 -10.72 -6.21
N TYR A 404 10.60 -9.80 -6.41
CA TYR A 404 10.96 -9.33 -7.74
C TYR A 404 11.71 -10.38 -8.57
N ARG A 405 12.17 -11.47 -7.96
CA ARG A 405 12.89 -12.58 -8.60
C ARG A 405 12.04 -13.84 -8.53
N GLU A 406 12.17 -14.72 -9.53
CA GLU A 406 11.49 -16.02 -9.51
C GLU A 406 12.08 -16.93 -8.44
N ARG A 407 11.24 -17.40 -7.51
CA ARG A 407 11.65 -18.38 -6.50
C ARG A 407 11.97 -19.72 -7.17
N GLY A 408 13.18 -20.23 -6.95
CA GLY A 408 13.62 -21.49 -7.54
C GLY A 408 13.87 -21.45 -9.06
N GLY A 409 13.88 -20.26 -9.67
CA GLY A 409 14.22 -20.12 -11.09
C GLY A 409 15.64 -20.59 -11.38
N GLU A 410 15.85 -21.25 -12.53
CA GLU A 410 17.17 -21.70 -12.96
C GLU A 410 18.13 -20.51 -13.03
N LYS A 411 19.16 -20.55 -12.18
CA LYS A 411 20.26 -19.59 -12.22
C LYS A 411 21.00 -19.75 -13.54
N SER A 412 21.47 -18.65 -14.13
CA SER A 412 22.29 -18.70 -15.34
C SER A 412 23.44 -19.69 -15.17
N ALA A 413 23.53 -20.67 -16.08
CA ALA A 413 24.50 -21.74 -16.01
C ALA A 413 25.94 -21.19 -15.91
N GLY A 414 26.68 -21.59 -14.87
CA GLY A 414 28.11 -21.29 -14.73
C GLY A 414 28.52 -20.33 -13.59
N LYS A 415 27.60 -19.85 -12.75
CA LYS A 415 27.94 -19.10 -11.52
C LYS A 415 27.10 -19.57 -10.34
N ALA A 416 27.72 -20.22 -9.36
CA ALA A 416 27.05 -20.68 -8.13
C ALA A 416 26.35 -19.52 -7.38
N ASP A 417 26.91 -18.31 -7.49
CA ASP A 417 26.44 -17.09 -6.84
C ASP A 417 25.53 -16.21 -7.73
N ALA A 418 25.06 -16.70 -8.88
CA ALA A 418 24.13 -15.93 -9.69
C ALA A 418 22.78 -15.72 -8.96
N ALA A 419 22.25 -14.50 -9.04
CA ALA A 419 20.90 -14.20 -8.58
C ALA A 419 19.86 -14.98 -9.42
N PRO A 420 18.71 -15.39 -8.82
CA PRO A 420 17.61 -15.95 -9.60
C PRO A 420 17.13 -14.95 -10.66
N PRO A 421 16.50 -15.40 -11.76
CA PRO A 421 16.03 -14.51 -12.80
C PRO A 421 14.97 -13.53 -12.27
N TRP A 422 14.89 -12.35 -12.89
CA TRP A 422 13.81 -11.40 -12.64
C TRP A 422 12.45 -12.04 -12.93
N ARG A 423 11.45 -11.69 -12.13
CA ARG A 423 10.08 -12.19 -12.27
C ARG A 423 9.52 -11.79 -13.64
N THR A 424 8.85 -12.73 -14.29
CA THR A 424 8.20 -12.47 -15.59
C THR A 424 6.87 -11.77 -15.36
N LEU A 425 6.66 -10.64 -16.04
CA LEU A 425 5.43 -9.88 -15.98
C LEU A 425 4.27 -10.67 -16.58
N ARG A 426 3.10 -10.61 -15.94
CA ARG A 426 1.86 -11.25 -16.37
C ARG A 426 0.70 -10.26 -16.33
N PRO A 427 -0.35 -10.46 -17.14
CA PRO A 427 -1.54 -9.62 -17.09
C PRO A 427 -2.11 -9.53 -15.67
N GLY A 428 -2.56 -8.34 -15.28
CA GLY A 428 -3.11 -8.07 -13.95
C GLY A 428 -2.05 -7.81 -12.87
N MET A 429 -0.75 -7.95 -13.16
CA MET A 429 0.28 -7.36 -12.31
C MET A 429 0.26 -5.84 -12.43
N THR A 430 0.59 -5.16 -11.33
CA THR A 430 0.60 -3.69 -11.25
C THR A 430 1.93 -3.20 -10.72
N LEU A 431 2.48 -2.17 -11.37
CA LEU A 431 3.74 -1.55 -11.01
C LEU A 431 3.74 -0.04 -11.32
N THR A 432 4.63 0.71 -10.67
CA THR A 432 4.90 2.10 -11.05
C THR A 432 5.86 2.19 -12.24
N VAL A 433 5.83 3.31 -12.96
CA VAL A 433 6.79 3.68 -14.00
C VAL A 433 7.30 5.10 -13.77
N GLU A 434 8.43 5.21 -13.06
CA GLU A 434 8.92 6.41 -12.37
C GLU A 434 10.39 6.79 -12.69
N PRO A 435 10.79 6.99 -13.95
CA PRO A 435 12.12 7.51 -14.22
C PRO A 435 12.29 8.94 -13.69
N GLY A 436 13.54 9.31 -13.40
CA GLY A 436 13.87 10.66 -12.96
C GLY A 436 15.33 11.06 -13.20
N LEU A 437 15.60 12.36 -13.09
CA LEU A 437 16.93 12.95 -13.09
C LEU A 437 17.05 13.93 -11.92
N TYR A 438 18.14 13.81 -11.16
CA TYR A 438 18.42 14.64 -10.00
C TYR A 438 19.81 15.25 -10.12
N ILE A 439 19.87 16.47 -10.66
CA ILE A 439 21.12 17.13 -11.03
C ILE A 439 21.53 18.10 -9.92
N ARG A 440 22.26 17.62 -8.92
CA ARG A 440 22.80 18.50 -7.85
C ARG A 440 23.91 19.38 -8.39
N ALA A 441 23.99 20.62 -7.88
CA ALA A 441 25.08 21.54 -8.19
C ALA A 441 26.47 20.90 -7.92
N ALA A 442 27.35 20.97 -8.91
CA ALA A 442 28.72 20.49 -8.80
C ALA A 442 29.61 21.13 -9.87
N ALA A 443 30.92 21.19 -9.61
CA ALA A 443 31.90 21.80 -10.52
C ALA A 443 32.00 21.10 -11.89
N ASP A 444 31.64 19.82 -11.96
CA ASP A 444 31.69 19.00 -13.17
C ASP A 444 30.33 18.91 -13.89
N VAL A 445 29.33 19.68 -13.46
CA VAL A 445 27.99 19.73 -14.05
C VAL A 445 27.74 21.12 -14.63
N PRO A 446 27.19 21.26 -15.85
CA PRO A 446 26.86 22.56 -16.41
C PRO A 446 25.90 23.36 -15.50
N GLU A 447 26.28 24.59 -15.16
CA GLU A 447 25.57 25.44 -14.20
C GLU A 447 24.07 25.63 -14.52
N ARG A 448 23.72 25.65 -15.81
CA ARG A 448 22.32 25.77 -16.26
C ARG A 448 21.40 24.62 -15.80
N TYR A 449 21.96 23.49 -15.36
CA TYR A 449 21.20 22.33 -14.87
C TYR A 449 21.30 22.14 -13.35
N TRP A 450 21.97 23.03 -12.64
CA TRP A 450 22.12 22.88 -11.19
C TRP A 450 20.77 22.86 -10.48
N ASP A 451 20.67 21.92 -9.55
CA ASP A 451 19.58 21.73 -8.62
C ASP A 451 18.22 21.48 -9.27
N ILE A 452 18.23 20.89 -10.48
CA ILE A 452 17.03 20.41 -11.17
C ILE A 452 16.77 18.95 -10.81
N GLY A 453 15.68 18.71 -10.08
CA GLY A 453 15.13 17.38 -9.82
C GLY A 453 13.81 17.20 -10.58
N ILE A 454 13.71 16.12 -11.37
CA ILE A 454 12.53 15.78 -12.16
C ILE A 454 12.26 14.28 -12.01
N ARG A 455 11.02 13.93 -11.66
CA ARG A 455 10.47 12.57 -11.77
C ARG A 455 9.08 12.66 -12.37
N ILE A 456 8.74 11.67 -13.21
CA ILE A 456 7.43 11.52 -13.82
C ILE A 456 7.02 10.08 -13.62
N GLU A 457 5.91 9.86 -12.92
CA GLU A 457 5.50 8.53 -12.47
C GLU A 457 4.03 8.25 -12.76
N ASP A 458 3.76 7.05 -13.26
CA ASP A 458 2.41 6.57 -13.46
C ASP A 458 2.25 5.12 -12.99
N ASP A 459 1.04 4.81 -12.54
CA ASP A 459 0.63 3.47 -12.17
C ASP A 459 0.24 2.69 -13.44
N ALA A 460 0.87 1.53 -13.63
CA ALA A 460 0.69 0.68 -14.79
C ALA A 460 0.08 -0.68 -14.42
N ILE A 461 -1.00 -1.05 -15.11
CA ILE A 461 -1.55 -2.41 -15.10
C ILE A 461 -0.99 -3.15 -16.31
N VAL A 462 -0.24 -4.24 -16.09
CA VAL A 462 0.27 -5.09 -17.16
C VAL A 462 -0.88 -5.76 -17.91
N THR A 463 -0.81 -5.73 -19.23
CA THR A 463 -1.73 -6.40 -20.15
C THR A 463 -0.95 -7.37 -21.04
N GLU A 464 -1.65 -8.14 -21.88
CA GLU A 464 -1.02 -9.09 -22.81
C GLU A 464 -0.03 -8.43 -23.77
N THR A 465 -0.32 -7.20 -24.24
CA THR A 465 0.45 -6.55 -25.30
C THR A 465 1.16 -5.26 -24.87
N GLY A 466 0.93 -4.78 -23.65
CA GLY A 466 1.43 -3.50 -23.14
C GLY A 466 1.05 -3.30 -21.68
N CYS A 467 0.83 -2.05 -21.28
CA CYS A 467 0.21 -1.71 -20.00
C CYS A 467 -0.88 -0.64 -20.16
N GLU A 468 -1.84 -0.64 -19.24
CA GLU A 468 -2.81 0.43 -19.05
C GLU A 468 -2.28 1.39 -17.97
N LEU A 469 -2.24 2.69 -18.26
CA LEU A 469 -1.86 3.71 -17.28
C LEU A 469 -3.11 4.31 -16.65
N ILE A 470 -3.26 4.15 -15.34
CA ILE A 470 -4.50 4.53 -14.63
C ILE A 470 -4.44 5.92 -13.99
N THR A 471 -3.29 6.58 -14.06
CA THR A 471 -2.99 7.90 -13.47
C THR A 471 -2.83 9.01 -14.53
N ARG A 472 -3.11 8.70 -15.81
CA ARG A 472 -2.87 9.61 -16.93
C ARG A 472 -3.91 10.74 -17.08
N ASP A 473 -4.88 10.81 -16.18
CA ASP A 473 -5.76 11.98 -16.02
C ASP A 473 -4.99 13.24 -15.55
N VAL A 474 -3.72 13.11 -15.14
CA VAL A 474 -2.80 14.23 -14.89
C VAL A 474 -1.86 14.42 -16.08
N PRO A 475 -1.78 15.63 -16.66
CA PRO A 475 -0.93 15.87 -17.83
C PRO A 475 0.55 15.62 -17.52
N VAL A 476 1.26 15.12 -18.54
CA VAL A 476 2.72 14.94 -18.53
C VAL A 476 3.41 15.63 -19.70
N ALA A 477 2.68 16.02 -20.74
CA ALA A 477 3.28 16.86 -21.77
C ALA A 477 3.53 18.25 -21.17
N ALA A 478 4.75 18.77 -21.31
CA ALA A 478 5.13 20.06 -20.73
C ALA A 478 4.18 21.19 -21.18
N ASP A 479 3.75 21.17 -22.44
CA ASP A 479 2.83 22.19 -22.99
C ASP A 479 1.41 22.08 -22.40
N GLU A 480 0.94 20.86 -22.07
CA GLU A 480 -0.34 20.65 -21.40
C GLU A 480 -0.30 21.11 -19.94
N ILE A 481 0.82 20.87 -19.24
CA ILE A 481 1.06 21.36 -17.89
C ILE A 481 1.05 22.90 -17.86
N GLU A 482 1.79 23.53 -18.77
CA GLU A 482 1.80 25.00 -18.89
C GLU A 482 0.39 25.54 -19.20
N ALA A 483 -0.34 24.92 -20.12
CA ALA A 483 -1.70 25.32 -20.45
C ALA A 483 -2.64 25.24 -19.24
N LEU A 484 -2.60 24.11 -18.49
CA LEU A 484 -3.39 23.90 -17.29
C LEU A 484 -3.14 24.97 -16.23
N MET A 485 -1.86 25.25 -15.94
CA MET A 485 -1.48 26.22 -14.91
C MET A 485 -1.83 27.66 -15.32
N GLN A 486 -1.58 28.02 -16.58
CA GLN A 486 -1.88 29.36 -17.09
C GLN A 486 -3.40 29.62 -17.18
N ASP A 487 -4.20 28.60 -17.52
CA ASP A 487 -5.66 28.71 -17.46
C ASP A 487 -6.17 28.97 -16.05
N ALA A 488 -5.62 28.30 -15.05
CA ALA A 488 -5.97 28.53 -13.65
C ALA A 488 -5.55 29.94 -13.17
N GLN A 489 -4.36 30.40 -13.57
CA GLN A 489 -3.88 31.76 -13.27
C GLN A 489 -4.78 32.85 -13.85
N ARG A 490 -5.36 32.64 -15.04
CA ARG A 490 -6.29 33.59 -15.66
C ARG A 490 -7.65 33.68 -14.96
N ARG A 491 -8.04 32.64 -14.23
CA ARG A 491 -9.35 32.54 -13.56
C ARG A 491 -9.34 33.00 -12.10
N ALA A 492 -8.16 32.98 -11.47
CA ALA A 492 -7.93 33.50 -10.12
C ALA A 492 -7.78 35.02 -10.15
#